data_AF-A0A2Z6N4E2-F1
#
_entry.id   AF-A0A2Z6N4E2-F1
#
_cell.length_a   1.000
_cell.length_b   1.000
_cell.length_c   1.000
_cell.angle_alpha   90.00
_cell.angle_beta   90.00
_cell.angle_gamma   90.00
#
_symmetry.space_group_name_H-M   'P 1'
#
loop_
_entity.id
_entity.type
_entity.pdbx_description
1 polymer ?
#
loop_
_entity_poly.entity_id
_entity_poly.type
_entity_poly.pdbx_seq_one_letter_code
_entity_poly.pdbx_strand_id
1 'polypeptide(L)'
;MSKTTASAIGSPCNDLNTPTLDTESPTLLHSISEHGGYAYVRMASLAAAGDIRAAEAVREMAWEQLHSGPWHSVLPVWRDAYSMACLHVAKHHYRNGEFKEALKALDMGIIMGGNLLRKDLDSAIGKVSEKARNIRVSDGNYQDFGNFEHRLVEHDFDVSKVLQLLPVKSLASKLVVKRSSLSLEKFLKDHYLSGTPVIISDCMAHWPAKKNWNNIDYLLKVAGDRTVPVEVGKNYLCADWKQELVTFSEFLERIRSHSCSPVGPTYLAQHPLFDQINELRRDIFIPDYCFAGGGELRSLNAWFGPAGTVTPLHHDPHHNILAQVVGKKYIRLYPASVSEELFPYSETMLSNSSQVDLDDIDERKFPKVQDLEFVDCILEEGEMLYIPPKWWHYVRSLTTSLSVSFWWSEGESSSPS
;
A
#
# COMPACT_ATOMS: atom_id res chain seq x y z
N MET A 1 34.53 19.55 -51.66
CA MET A 1 34.52 19.62 -50.19
C MET A 1 33.21 20.28 -49.76
N SER A 2 32.18 19.47 -49.52
CA SER A 2 30.88 19.94 -49.05
C SER A 2 30.87 19.91 -47.52
N LYS A 3 30.78 21.07 -46.88
CA LYS A 3 30.52 21.19 -45.44
C LYS A 3 29.03 21.52 -45.27
N THR A 4 28.26 20.49 -44.94
CA THR A 4 26.87 20.65 -44.49
C THR A 4 26.89 21.07 -43.02
N THR A 5 26.52 22.32 -42.75
CA THR A 5 26.24 22.82 -41.40
C THR A 5 24.92 22.22 -40.92
N ALA A 6 24.98 21.24 -40.01
CA ALA A 6 23.82 20.80 -39.26
C ALA A 6 23.47 21.86 -38.22
N SER A 7 22.30 22.49 -38.38
CA SER A 7 21.76 23.42 -37.40
C SER A 7 21.28 22.63 -36.18
N ALA A 8 21.70 23.03 -34.99
CA ALA A 8 21.18 22.51 -33.74
C ALA A 8 19.73 22.99 -33.58
N ILE A 9 18.78 22.13 -33.93
CA ILE A 9 17.38 22.29 -33.57
C ILE A 9 17.28 21.84 -32.11
N GLY A 10 17.23 22.81 -31.19
CA GLY A 10 16.94 22.55 -29.78
C GLY A 10 15.57 21.89 -29.65
N SER A 11 15.54 20.64 -29.17
CA SER A 11 14.31 19.92 -28.88
C SER A 11 13.64 20.52 -27.63
N PRO A 12 12.32 20.81 -27.65
CA PRO A 12 11.65 21.40 -26.50
C PRO A 12 11.35 20.33 -25.44
N CYS A 13 11.70 20.63 -24.18
CA CYS A 13 11.28 19.94 -22.95
C CYS A 13 11.95 18.57 -22.63
N ASN A 14 13.26 18.58 -22.34
CA ASN A 14 13.98 17.40 -21.81
C ASN A 14 14.13 17.37 -20.26
N ASP A 15 13.39 18.21 -19.53
CA ASP A 15 13.56 18.34 -18.08
C ASP A 15 12.26 18.12 -17.30
N LEU A 16 12.38 17.76 -16.02
CA LEU A 16 11.25 17.60 -15.12
C LEU A 16 10.88 18.96 -14.51
N ASN A 17 9.81 19.58 -15.00
CA ASN A 17 9.28 20.81 -14.41
C ASN A 17 8.74 20.55 -12.99
N THR A 18 9.08 21.42 -12.05
CA THR A 18 8.66 21.35 -10.63
C THR A 18 8.17 22.70 -10.13
N PRO A 19 7.04 23.21 -10.66
CA PRO A 19 6.56 24.57 -10.36
C PRO A 19 6.27 24.81 -8.88
N THR A 20 5.84 23.79 -8.14
CA THR A 20 5.60 23.93 -6.70
C THR A 20 6.92 24.07 -5.95
N LEU A 21 7.91 23.23 -6.24
CA LEU A 21 9.26 23.37 -5.70
C LEU A 21 9.86 24.74 -6.04
N ASP A 22 9.73 25.19 -7.29
CA ASP A 22 10.30 26.47 -7.74
C ASP A 22 9.68 27.66 -6.97
N THR A 23 8.39 27.56 -6.61
CA THR A 23 7.66 28.59 -5.85
C THR A 23 7.94 28.52 -4.35
N GLU A 24 7.93 27.32 -3.77
CA GLU A 24 7.99 27.08 -2.32
C GLU A 24 9.42 26.98 -1.78
N SER A 25 10.42 26.75 -2.65
CA SER A 25 11.82 26.54 -2.26
C SER A 25 12.37 27.63 -1.32
N PRO A 26 12.17 28.94 -1.55
CA PRO A 26 12.69 29.96 -0.63
C PRO A 26 12.13 29.82 0.79
N THR A 27 10.82 29.60 0.93
CA THR A 27 10.15 29.42 2.21
C THR A 27 10.59 28.14 2.90
N LEU A 28 10.66 27.03 2.15
CA LEU A 28 11.08 25.74 2.67
C LEU A 28 12.54 25.77 3.14
N LEU A 29 13.45 26.33 2.35
CA LEU A 29 14.87 26.48 2.72
C LEU A 29 15.06 27.38 3.94
N HIS A 30 14.27 28.45 4.06
CA HIS A 30 14.27 29.29 5.26
C HIS A 30 13.86 28.48 6.49
N SER A 31 12.75 27.74 6.43
CA SER A 31 12.28 26.89 7.53
C SER A 31 13.27 25.80 7.90
N ILE A 32 13.92 25.15 6.92
CA ILE A 32 14.99 24.17 7.16
C ILE A 32 16.15 24.83 7.93
N SER A 33 16.53 26.06 7.56
CA SER A 33 17.57 26.82 8.24
C SER A 33 17.23 27.12 9.71
N GLU A 34 15.98 27.50 10.00
CA GLU A 34 15.51 27.75 11.38
C GLU A 34 15.62 26.50 12.26
N HIS A 35 15.49 25.32 11.66
CA HIS A 35 15.66 24.02 12.33
C HIS A 35 17.10 23.48 12.24
N GLY A 36 18.09 24.36 12.01
CA GLY A 36 19.51 24.01 12.06
C GLY A 36 20.08 23.41 10.76
N GLY A 37 19.31 23.37 9.67
CA GLY A 37 19.70 22.77 8.40
C GLY A 37 20.59 23.64 7.50
N TYR A 38 21.48 24.48 8.05
CA TYR A 38 22.31 25.42 7.28
C TYR A 38 23.15 24.74 6.18
N ALA A 39 23.75 23.59 6.50
CA ALA A 39 24.52 22.81 5.53
C ALA A 39 23.61 22.22 4.43
N TYR A 40 22.39 21.79 4.78
CA TYR A 40 21.41 21.33 3.81
C TYR A 40 21.07 22.45 2.83
N VAL A 41 20.76 23.65 3.32
CA VAL A 41 20.36 24.80 2.48
C VAL A 41 21.42 25.16 1.44
N ARG A 42 22.69 25.20 1.87
CA ARG A 42 23.82 25.45 0.97
C ARG A 42 23.92 24.40 -0.13
N MET A 43 23.81 23.12 0.23
CA MET A 43 23.92 22.02 -0.71
C MET A 43 22.69 21.94 -1.62
N ALA A 44 21.49 22.26 -1.14
CA ALA A 44 20.27 22.30 -1.93
C ALA A 44 20.34 23.37 -3.04
N SER A 45 21.02 24.49 -2.76
CA SER A 45 21.23 25.55 -3.75
C SER A 45 22.14 25.08 -4.89
N LEU A 46 23.16 24.27 -4.58
CA LEU A 46 24.03 23.63 -5.58
C LEU A 46 23.29 22.53 -6.34
N ALA A 47 22.45 21.75 -5.66
CA ALA A 47 21.61 20.72 -6.27
C ALA A 47 20.61 21.34 -7.27
N ALA A 48 20.01 22.48 -6.93
CA ALA A 48 19.14 23.24 -7.83
C ALA A 48 19.88 23.75 -9.07
N ALA A 49 21.17 24.07 -8.94
CA ALA A 49 22.05 24.43 -10.06
C ALA A 49 22.51 23.21 -10.89
N GLY A 50 22.14 21.98 -10.50
CA GLY A 50 22.40 20.75 -11.24
C GLY A 50 23.59 19.92 -10.73
N ASP A 51 24.16 20.22 -9.56
CA ASP A 51 25.21 19.39 -8.96
C ASP A 51 24.62 18.12 -8.33
N ILE A 52 24.89 16.96 -8.95
CA ILE A 52 24.41 15.66 -8.48
C ILE A 52 24.98 15.26 -7.12
N ARG A 53 26.26 15.54 -6.86
CA ARG A 53 26.87 15.21 -5.55
C ARG A 53 26.20 16.02 -4.45
N ALA A 54 25.80 17.25 -4.78
CA ALA A 54 25.04 18.06 -3.86
C ALA A 54 23.61 17.53 -3.66
N ALA A 55 22.94 17.07 -4.72
CA ALA A 55 21.61 16.46 -4.65
C ALA A 55 21.61 15.17 -3.80
N GLU A 56 22.61 14.30 -3.97
CA GLU A 56 22.79 13.12 -3.14
C GLU A 56 23.10 13.49 -1.69
N ALA A 57 23.99 14.46 -1.45
CA ALA A 57 24.32 14.92 -0.11
C ALA A 57 23.09 15.45 0.64
N VAL A 58 22.24 16.28 0.02
CA VAL A 58 21.01 16.75 0.68
C VAL A 58 20.02 15.63 0.94
N ARG A 59 19.97 14.61 0.06
CA ARG A 59 19.12 13.44 0.27
C ARG A 59 19.55 12.64 1.49
N GLU A 60 20.85 12.37 1.64
CA GLU A 60 21.41 11.67 2.81
C GLU A 60 21.22 12.49 4.09
N MET A 61 21.47 13.80 4.05
CA MET A 61 21.25 14.67 5.22
C MET A 61 19.79 14.67 5.68
N ALA A 62 18.83 14.77 4.74
CA ALA A 62 17.42 14.65 5.09
C ALA A 62 17.06 13.24 5.59
N TRP A 63 17.61 12.20 4.97
CA TRP A 63 17.43 10.81 5.40
C TRP A 63 17.84 10.59 6.87
N GLU A 64 19.01 11.10 7.27
CA GLU A 64 19.49 11.03 8.65
C GLU A 64 18.50 11.71 9.63
N GLN A 65 17.92 12.84 9.23
CA GLN A 65 16.91 13.54 10.05
C GLN A 65 15.63 12.71 10.20
N LEU A 66 15.18 12.05 9.12
CA LEU A 66 14.01 11.15 9.15
C LEU A 66 14.21 9.93 10.07
N HIS A 67 15.46 9.50 10.28
CA HIS A 67 15.81 8.31 11.08
C HIS A 67 16.47 8.65 12.42
N SER A 68 16.48 9.92 12.82
CA SER A 68 17.05 10.36 14.10
C SER A 68 16.22 9.96 15.33
N GLY A 69 14.99 9.47 15.13
CA GLY A 69 14.09 9.03 16.19
C GLY A 69 12.79 8.43 15.65
N PRO A 70 11.76 8.24 16.50
CA PRO A 70 10.47 7.73 16.07
C PRO A 70 9.82 8.60 15.00
N TRP A 71 9.16 7.98 14.01
CA TRP A 71 8.59 8.69 12.85
C TRP A 71 7.63 9.83 13.23
N HIS A 72 6.83 9.64 14.29
CA HIS A 72 5.87 10.66 14.77
C HIS A 72 6.56 11.91 15.33
N SER A 73 7.85 11.84 15.68
CA SER A 73 8.65 12.96 16.17
C SER A 73 9.41 13.69 15.06
N VAL A 74 9.40 13.14 13.84
CA VAL A 74 10.07 13.75 12.68
C VAL A 74 9.31 15.02 12.27
N LEU A 75 10.00 16.15 12.28
CA LEU A 75 9.42 17.44 11.90
C LEU A 75 8.97 17.42 10.42
N PRO A 76 7.79 17.96 10.09
CA PRO A 76 7.28 17.99 8.71
C PRO A 76 8.27 18.59 7.71
N VAL A 77 8.99 19.63 8.12
CA VAL A 77 9.99 20.32 7.29
C VAL A 77 11.08 19.38 6.74
N TRP A 78 11.50 18.38 7.52
CA TRP A 78 12.51 17.40 7.07
C TRP A 78 11.95 16.37 6.11
N ARG A 79 10.64 16.10 6.18
CA ARG A 79 9.94 15.26 5.19
C ARG A 79 9.84 16.01 3.85
N ASP A 80 9.49 17.29 3.89
CA ASP A 80 9.46 18.12 2.67
C ASP A 80 10.88 18.35 2.09
N ALA A 81 11.89 18.47 2.95
CA ALA A 81 13.30 18.50 2.55
C ALA A 81 13.72 17.19 1.84
N TYR A 82 13.27 16.04 2.33
CA TYR A 82 13.54 14.77 1.66
C TYR A 82 12.87 14.71 0.27
N SER A 83 11.61 15.15 0.15
CA SER A 83 10.92 15.28 -1.15
C SER A 83 11.68 16.19 -2.13
N MET A 84 12.19 17.34 -1.67
CA MET A 84 13.00 18.25 -2.48
C MET A 84 14.26 17.55 -3.00
N ALA A 85 15.00 16.88 -2.13
CA ALA A 85 16.22 16.17 -2.49
C ALA A 85 15.96 15.07 -3.53
N CYS A 86 14.88 14.30 -3.36
CA CYS A 86 14.45 13.29 -4.31
C CYS A 86 14.13 13.88 -5.70
N LEU A 87 13.46 15.04 -5.77
CA LEU A 87 13.21 15.72 -7.04
C LEU A 87 14.50 16.17 -7.74
N HIS A 88 15.50 16.66 -6.99
CA HIS A 88 16.80 17.04 -7.57
C HIS A 88 17.55 15.82 -8.14
N VAL A 89 17.60 14.72 -7.38
CA VAL A 89 18.22 13.46 -7.85
C VAL A 89 17.48 12.93 -9.08
N ALA A 90 16.14 12.93 -9.07
CA ALA A 90 15.34 12.46 -10.19
C ALA A 90 15.54 13.30 -11.46
N LYS A 91 15.65 14.64 -11.35
CA LYS A 91 15.99 15.52 -12.48
C LYS A 91 17.31 15.13 -13.14
N HIS A 92 18.32 14.81 -12.35
CA HIS A 92 19.63 14.40 -12.87
C HIS A 92 19.53 13.09 -13.65
N HIS A 93 19.01 12.03 -13.03
CA HIS A 93 18.86 10.73 -13.68
C HIS A 93 17.98 10.81 -14.93
N TYR A 94 16.90 11.61 -14.89
CA TYR A 94 16.03 11.81 -16.04
C TYR A 94 16.76 12.43 -17.25
N ARG A 95 17.63 13.42 -17.01
CA ARG A 95 18.44 14.06 -18.06
C ARG A 95 19.46 13.10 -18.67
N ASN A 96 19.95 12.14 -17.90
CA ASN A 96 20.89 11.10 -18.35
C ASN A 96 20.20 9.91 -19.02
N GLY A 97 18.86 9.84 -19.01
CA GLY A 97 18.11 8.69 -19.52
C GLY A 97 18.03 7.50 -18.56
N GLU A 98 18.39 7.70 -17.29
CA GLU A 98 18.40 6.67 -16.24
C GLU A 98 17.02 6.61 -15.55
N PHE A 99 15.98 6.26 -16.33
CA PHE A 99 14.58 6.40 -15.87
C PHE A 99 14.21 5.54 -14.66
N LYS A 100 14.84 4.36 -14.49
CA LYS A 100 14.61 3.50 -13.32
C LYS A 100 15.11 4.15 -12.03
N GLU A 101 16.32 4.71 -12.05
CA GLU A 101 16.89 5.42 -10.89
C GLU A 101 16.12 6.72 -10.60
N ALA A 102 15.66 7.41 -11.64
CA ALA A 102 14.76 8.55 -11.48
C ALA A 102 13.43 8.15 -10.81
N LEU A 103 12.78 7.06 -11.24
CA LEU A 103 11.56 6.55 -10.60
C LEU A 103 11.79 6.14 -9.15
N LYS A 104 12.89 5.44 -8.88
CA LYS A 104 13.27 5.04 -7.52
C LYS A 104 13.40 6.26 -6.60
N ALA A 105 14.10 7.30 -7.03
CA ALA A 105 14.23 8.54 -6.26
C ALA A 105 12.86 9.19 -6.00
N LEU A 106 11.99 9.25 -7.01
CA LEU A 106 10.65 9.84 -6.87
C LEU A 106 9.74 9.02 -5.96
N ASP A 107 9.76 7.69 -6.07
CA ASP A 107 9.00 6.79 -5.18
C ASP A 107 9.45 6.93 -3.74
N MET A 108 10.76 7.02 -3.49
CA MET A 108 11.27 7.33 -2.14
C MET A 108 10.75 8.68 -1.63
N GLY A 109 10.67 9.69 -2.49
CA GLY A 109 10.07 10.99 -2.15
C GLY A 109 8.58 10.89 -1.82
N ILE A 110 7.83 9.96 -2.43
CA ILE A 110 6.43 9.70 -2.09
C ILE A 110 6.27 8.93 -0.77
N ILE A 111 7.12 7.93 -0.54
CA ILE A 111 7.02 7.02 0.61
C ILE A 111 7.49 7.71 1.90
N MET A 112 8.61 8.43 1.83
CA MET A 112 9.28 9.01 3.00
C MET A 112 9.15 10.54 3.08
N GLY A 113 8.64 11.18 2.02
CA GLY A 113 8.58 12.63 1.94
C GLY A 113 7.31 13.25 2.50
N GLY A 114 7.29 14.58 2.54
CA GLY A 114 6.16 15.38 2.96
C GLY A 114 5.21 15.74 1.81
N ASN A 115 4.06 16.30 2.15
CA ASN A 115 2.98 16.57 1.20
C ASN A 115 3.17 17.86 0.38
N LEU A 116 4.08 18.76 0.78
CA LEU A 116 4.23 20.07 0.13
C LEU A 116 4.54 19.92 -1.37
N LEU A 117 5.40 18.97 -1.71
CA LEU A 117 5.90 18.75 -3.07
C LEU A 117 5.22 17.57 -3.78
N ARG A 118 4.10 17.06 -3.24
CA ARG A 118 3.44 15.85 -3.77
C ARG A 118 3.00 15.99 -5.23
N LYS A 119 2.47 17.16 -5.60
CA LYS A 119 2.05 17.45 -6.99
C LYS A 119 3.20 17.36 -7.99
N ASP A 120 4.37 17.85 -7.60
CA ASP A 120 5.56 17.80 -8.45
C ASP A 120 6.11 16.37 -8.57
N LEU A 121 6.11 15.61 -7.47
CA LEU A 121 6.48 14.18 -7.47
C LEU A 121 5.56 13.38 -8.41
N ASP A 122 4.24 13.51 -8.28
CA ASP A 122 3.27 12.79 -9.11
C ASP A 122 3.41 13.15 -10.60
N SER A 123 3.58 14.44 -10.90
CA SER A 123 3.81 14.94 -12.26
C SER A 123 5.12 14.40 -12.86
N ALA A 124 6.20 14.39 -12.08
CA ALA A 124 7.48 13.84 -12.49
C ALA A 124 7.36 12.33 -12.77
N ILE A 125 6.74 11.56 -11.86
CA ILE A 125 6.55 10.12 -12.03
C ILE A 125 5.77 9.81 -13.30
N GLY A 126 4.71 10.56 -13.61
CA GLY A 126 3.95 10.39 -14.85
C GLY A 126 4.85 10.52 -16.10
N LYS A 127 5.69 11.57 -16.13
CA LYS A 127 6.63 11.82 -17.24
C LYS A 127 7.73 10.76 -17.33
N VAL A 128 8.30 10.35 -16.20
CA VAL A 128 9.36 9.34 -16.16
C VAL A 128 8.81 7.97 -16.59
N SER A 129 7.63 7.60 -16.09
CA SER A 129 6.95 6.34 -16.43
C SER A 129 6.56 6.27 -17.90
N GLU A 130 6.13 7.38 -18.51
CA GLU A 130 5.85 7.45 -19.95
C GLU A 130 7.12 7.24 -20.78
N LYS A 131 8.22 7.94 -20.46
CA LYS A 131 9.50 7.76 -21.17
C LYS A 131 10.06 6.34 -21.00
N ALA A 132 10.04 5.80 -19.78
CA ALA A 132 10.49 4.44 -19.50
C ALA A 132 9.72 3.40 -20.34
N ARG A 133 8.39 3.57 -20.47
CA ARG A 133 7.57 2.70 -21.33
C ARG A 133 7.90 2.83 -22.80
N ASN A 134 8.09 4.05 -23.32
CA ASN A 134 8.40 4.26 -24.73
C ASN A 134 9.74 3.64 -25.14
N ILE A 135 10.73 3.63 -24.25
CA ILE A 135 12.03 2.99 -24.48
C ILE A 135 11.90 1.47 -24.52
N ARG A 136 11.16 0.87 -23.58
CA ARG A 136 10.89 -0.58 -23.60
C ARG A 136 10.23 -1.04 -24.90
N VAL A 137 9.30 -0.24 -25.43
CA VAL A 137 8.65 -0.52 -26.72
C VAL A 137 9.63 -0.38 -27.88
N SER A 138 10.54 0.60 -27.84
CA SER A 138 11.50 0.86 -28.91
C SER A 138 12.65 -0.16 -28.96
N ASP A 139 13.09 -0.65 -27.79
CA ASP A 139 14.20 -1.60 -27.66
C ASP A 139 13.80 -3.04 -28.02
N GLY A 140 12.53 -3.30 -28.35
CA GLY A 140 12.04 -4.66 -28.62
C GLY A 140 12.14 -5.60 -27.40
N ASN A 141 12.55 -5.08 -26.24
CA ASN A 141 12.58 -5.76 -24.95
C ASN A 141 11.15 -5.86 -24.40
N TYR A 142 10.27 -6.55 -25.13
CA TYR A 142 9.38 -7.45 -24.43
C TYR A 142 10.31 -8.48 -23.81
N GLN A 143 10.56 -8.37 -22.50
CA GLN A 143 10.93 -9.56 -21.76
C GLN A 143 9.78 -10.53 -22.01
N ASP A 144 10.01 -11.42 -22.97
CA ASP A 144 9.16 -12.57 -23.23
C ASP A 144 9.26 -13.40 -21.95
N PHE A 145 8.37 -13.11 -21.01
CA PHE A 145 8.06 -14.01 -19.90
C PHE A 145 7.39 -15.22 -20.56
N GLY A 146 8.21 -16.03 -21.23
CA GLY A 146 7.75 -16.94 -22.27
C GLY A 146 6.63 -17.85 -21.81
N ASN A 147 5.66 -18.10 -22.69
CA ASN A 147 4.74 -19.26 -22.73
C ASN A 147 4.28 -19.92 -21.40
N PHE A 148 4.11 -19.17 -20.32
CA PHE A 148 3.56 -19.63 -19.04
C PHE A 148 2.43 -18.70 -18.61
N GLU A 149 1.38 -19.24 -17.99
CA GLU A 149 0.11 -18.55 -17.73
C GLU A 149 0.29 -17.15 -17.11
N HIS A 150 -0.18 -16.10 -17.79
CA HIS A 150 -0.03 -14.69 -17.40
C HIS A 150 -0.94 -14.25 -16.24
N ARG A 151 -1.36 -15.19 -15.36
CA ARG A 151 -2.33 -14.93 -14.28
C ARG A 151 -1.69 -15.02 -12.90
N LEU A 152 -2.19 -14.21 -11.95
CA LEU A 152 -1.70 -14.25 -10.56
C LEU A 152 -2.16 -15.49 -9.79
N VAL A 153 -3.36 -15.98 -10.11
CA VAL A 153 -3.93 -17.18 -9.49
C VAL A 153 -3.79 -18.33 -10.48
N GLU A 154 -2.76 -19.16 -10.27
CA GLU A 154 -2.39 -20.27 -11.18
C GLU A 154 -3.02 -21.63 -10.77
N HIS A 155 -3.44 -21.81 -9.50
CA HIS A 155 -3.84 -23.13 -8.99
C HIS A 155 -5.33 -23.23 -8.64
N ASP A 156 -5.88 -24.42 -8.89
CA ASP A 156 -7.19 -24.82 -8.39
C ASP A 156 -7.21 -24.77 -6.86
N PHE A 157 -8.24 -24.11 -6.33
CA PHE A 157 -8.49 -23.96 -4.90
C PHE A 157 -8.94 -25.30 -4.30
N ASP A 158 -8.01 -26.05 -3.70
CA ASP A 158 -8.33 -27.26 -2.95
C ASP A 158 -8.79 -26.92 -1.53
N VAL A 159 -10.12 -26.87 -1.37
CA VAL A 159 -10.80 -26.60 -0.09
C VAL A 159 -10.28 -27.51 1.03
N SER A 160 -10.01 -28.79 0.74
CA SER A 160 -9.66 -29.77 1.78
C SER A 160 -8.28 -29.51 2.37
N LYS A 161 -7.31 -29.13 1.52
CA LYS A 161 -5.97 -28.73 1.98
C LYS A 161 -6.01 -27.41 2.74
N VAL A 162 -6.80 -26.46 2.26
CA VAL A 162 -6.91 -25.15 2.89
C VAL A 162 -7.52 -25.25 4.28
N LEU A 163 -8.58 -26.05 4.47
CA LEU A 163 -9.22 -26.26 5.76
C LEU A 163 -8.24 -26.76 6.84
N GLN A 164 -7.23 -27.56 6.47
CA GLN A 164 -6.20 -28.03 7.40
C GLN A 164 -5.25 -26.92 7.87
N LEU A 165 -5.18 -25.82 7.12
CA LEU A 165 -4.33 -24.67 7.42
C LEU A 165 -5.08 -23.58 8.18
N LEU A 166 -6.39 -23.70 8.38
CA LEU A 166 -7.16 -22.66 9.07
C LEU A 166 -7.12 -22.87 10.59
N PRO A 167 -7.32 -21.80 11.38
CA PRO A 167 -7.51 -21.89 12.82
C PRO A 167 -8.51 -22.96 13.24
N VAL A 168 -8.39 -23.44 14.47
CA VAL A 168 -9.32 -24.43 15.03
C VAL A 168 -10.78 -23.89 14.96
N LYS A 169 -11.74 -24.79 14.69
CA LYS A 169 -13.18 -24.50 14.49
C LYS A 169 -13.53 -23.59 13.30
N SER A 170 -12.59 -23.37 12.37
CA SER A 170 -12.84 -22.55 11.17
C SER A 170 -14.03 -23.05 10.36
N LEU A 171 -14.92 -22.12 10.00
CA LEU A 171 -16.12 -22.34 9.20
C LEU A 171 -17.14 -23.33 9.82
N ALA A 172 -16.94 -23.74 11.07
CA ALA A 172 -17.87 -24.57 11.82
C ALA A 172 -18.89 -23.76 12.64
N SER A 173 -18.66 -22.45 12.79
CA SER A 173 -19.50 -21.50 13.54
C SER A 173 -20.47 -20.74 12.63
N LYS A 174 -21.09 -19.67 13.17
CA LYS A 174 -21.86 -18.67 12.41
C LYS A 174 -20.99 -18.09 11.29
N LEU A 175 -21.56 -17.97 10.10
CA LEU A 175 -20.92 -17.30 8.97
C LEU A 175 -21.37 -15.84 8.87
N VAL A 176 -20.50 -14.98 8.35
CA VAL A 176 -20.88 -13.62 8.01
C VAL A 176 -22.01 -13.65 6.98
N VAL A 177 -23.03 -12.84 7.23
CA VAL A 177 -24.20 -12.77 6.37
C VAL A 177 -23.82 -12.15 5.03
N LYS A 178 -24.19 -12.83 3.94
CA LYS A 178 -24.02 -12.33 2.56
C LYS A 178 -25.30 -11.66 2.05
N ARG A 179 -25.14 -10.54 1.37
CA ARG A 179 -26.20 -9.74 0.75
C ARG A 179 -25.79 -9.34 -0.66
N SER A 180 -26.75 -9.41 -1.57
CA SER A 180 -26.69 -8.75 -2.88
C SER A 180 -27.69 -7.59 -2.89
N SER A 181 -27.40 -6.58 -3.69
CA SER A 181 -28.26 -5.42 -3.92
C SER A 181 -28.70 -4.74 -2.61
N LEU A 182 -27.75 -4.66 -1.66
CA LEU A 182 -27.96 -4.06 -0.35
C LEU A 182 -28.12 -2.55 -0.54
N SER A 183 -29.32 -2.01 -0.29
CA SER A 183 -29.51 -0.56 -0.37
C SER A 183 -28.72 0.15 0.73
N LEU A 184 -28.30 1.39 0.46
CA LEU A 184 -27.59 2.22 1.45
C LEU A 184 -28.39 2.38 2.75
N GLU A 185 -29.73 2.50 2.65
CA GLU A 185 -30.63 2.58 3.82
C GLU A 185 -30.57 1.31 4.67
N LYS A 186 -30.64 0.12 4.04
CA LYS A 186 -30.55 -1.16 4.76
C LYS A 186 -29.16 -1.38 5.33
N PHE A 187 -28.10 -1.02 4.59
CA PHE A 187 -26.76 -1.04 5.13
C PHE A 187 -26.65 -0.15 6.38
N LEU A 188 -27.17 1.08 6.32
CA LEU A 188 -27.13 2.02 7.43
C LEU A 188 -27.84 1.44 8.67
N LYS A 189 -29.07 0.97 8.49
CA LYS A 189 -29.92 0.49 9.58
C LYS A 189 -29.47 -0.85 10.16
N ASP A 190 -29.22 -1.83 9.29
CA ASP A 190 -29.08 -3.23 9.68
C ASP A 190 -27.61 -3.62 9.97
N HIS A 191 -26.64 -2.80 9.55
CA HIS A 191 -25.21 -3.11 9.66
C HIS A 191 -24.37 -1.98 10.25
N TYR A 192 -24.45 -0.77 9.70
CA TYR A 192 -23.67 0.37 10.16
C TYR A 192 -24.03 0.77 11.60
N LEU A 193 -25.30 1.07 11.87
CA LEU A 193 -25.78 1.50 13.20
C LEU A 193 -25.75 0.36 14.23
N SER A 194 -25.98 -0.89 13.80
CA SER A 194 -25.89 -2.05 14.70
C SER A 194 -24.46 -2.50 14.96
N GLY A 195 -23.48 -2.00 14.20
CA GLY A 195 -22.10 -2.46 14.25
C GLY A 195 -21.93 -3.94 13.92
N THR A 196 -22.58 -4.44 12.86
CA THR A 196 -22.52 -5.86 12.46
C THR A 196 -21.83 -6.05 11.11
N PRO A 197 -20.91 -7.04 10.97
CA PRO A 197 -20.27 -7.34 9.69
C PRO A 197 -21.25 -7.86 8.64
N VAL A 198 -20.98 -7.56 7.37
CA VAL A 198 -21.75 -8.05 6.23
C VAL A 198 -20.88 -8.19 4.98
N ILE A 199 -21.15 -9.22 4.17
CA ILE A 199 -20.58 -9.36 2.83
C ILE A 199 -21.54 -8.79 1.81
N ILE A 200 -21.03 -7.88 0.98
CA ILE A 200 -21.73 -7.23 -0.13
C ILE A 200 -21.15 -7.80 -1.43
N SER A 201 -21.98 -8.46 -2.23
CA SER A 201 -21.51 -9.39 -3.28
C SER A 201 -21.54 -8.85 -4.72
N ASP A 202 -22.14 -7.69 -4.97
CA ASP A 202 -22.42 -7.19 -6.31
C ASP A 202 -21.92 -5.76 -6.60
N CYS A 203 -21.11 -5.18 -5.71
CA CYS A 203 -20.68 -3.77 -5.85
C CYS A 203 -19.41 -3.54 -6.69
N MET A 204 -18.67 -4.60 -7.06
CA MET A 204 -17.43 -4.46 -7.85
C MET A 204 -17.58 -4.78 -9.33
N ALA A 205 -18.78 -5.10 -9.82
CA ALA A 205 -18.96 -5.57 -11.20
C ALA A 205 -18.44 -4.58 -12.27
N HIS A 206 -18.46 -3.28 -11.97
CA HIS A 206 -18.04 -2.21 -12.88
C HIS A 206 -16.55 -1.82 -12.75
N TRP A 207 -15.79 -2.43 -11.83
CA TRP A 207 -14.39 -2.09 -11.60
C TRP A 207 -13.49 -2.67 -12.70
N PRO A 208 -12.70 -1.85 -13.41
CA PRO A 208 -11.66 -2.36 -14.32
C PRO A 208 -10.68 -3.31 -13.66
N ALA A 209 -10.42 -3.13 -12.36
CA ALA A 209 -9.51 -3.94 -11.56
C ALA A 209 -9.83 -5.45 -11.64
N LYS A 210 -11.11 -5.83 -11.67
CA LYS A 210 -11.54 -7.23 -11.79
C LYS A 210 -11.01 -7.93 -13.05
N LYS A 211 -10.84 -7.17 -14.14
CA LYS A 211 -10.30 -7.69 -15.40
C LYS A 211 -8.78 -7.56 -15.45
N ASN A 212 -8.25 -6.44 -14.97
CA ASN A 212 -6.88 -6.05 -15.20
C ASN A 212 -5.90 -6.63 -14.19
N TRP A 213 -6.28 -6.76 -12.92
CA TRP A 213 -5.32 -7.04 -11.85
C TRP A 213 -4.91 -8.51 -11.74
N ASN A 214 -5.73 -9.43 -12.25
CA ASN A 214 -5.29 -10.83 -12.39
C ASN A 214 -4.36 -11.05 -13.60
N ASN A 215 -3.99 -10.00 -14.35
CA ASN A 215 -3.04 -10.07 -15.45
C ASN A 215 -1.67 -9.54 -14.99
N ILE A 216 -0.66 -10.42 -14.95
CA ILE A 216 0.69 -10.07 -14.51
C ILE A 216 1.33 -9.02 -15.43
N ASP A 217 1.14 -9.13 -16.75
CA ASP A 217 1.71 -8.17 -17.71
C ASP A 217 1.13 -6.78 -17.51
N TYR A 218 -0.15 -6.69 -17.17
CA TYR A 218 -0.78 -5.41 -16.83
C TYR A 218 -0.10 -4.79 -15.61
N LEU A 219 0.09 -5.56 -14.54
CA LEU A 219 0.74 -5.09 -13.33
C LEU A 219 2.21 -4.70 -13.58
N LEU A 220 2.97 -5.50 -14.33
CA LEU A 220 4.35 -5.18 -14.71
C LEU A 220 4.44 -3.92 -15.58
N LYS A 221 3.49 -3.73 -16.51
CA LYS A 221 3.43 -2.55 -17.37
C LYS A 221 3.14 -1.27 -16.60
N VAL A 222 2.27 -1.35 -15.58
CA VAL A 222 1.78 -0.19 -14.84
C VAL A 222 2.65 0.13 -13.63
N ALA A 223 3.09 -0.90 -12.90
CA ALA A 223 3.73 -0.76 -11.61
C ALA A 223 5.14 -1.36 -11.55
N GLY A 224 5.60 -2.12 -12.55
CA GLY A 224 6.81 -2.95 -12.45
C GLY A 224 8.06 -2.24 -11.93
N ASP A 225 8.39 -1.06 -12.46
CA ASP A 225 9.55 -0.26 -12.03
C ASP A 225 9.33 0.56 -10.74
N ARG A 226 8.13 0.49 -10.14
CA ARG A 226 7.79 1.27 -8.95
C ARG A 226 8.38 0.60 -7.71
N THR A 227 8.94 1.40 -6.81
CA THR A 227 9.46 0.91 -5.53
C THR A 227 8.33 0.81 -4.52
N VAL A 228 8.16 -0.35 -3.87
CA VAL A 228 7.11 -0.60 -2.89
C VAL A 228 7.68 -1.20 -1.60
N PRO A 229 7.11 -0.85 -0.43
CA PRO A 229 7.44 -1.52 0.82
C PRO A 229 6.76 -2.89 0.88
N VAL A 230 7.52 -3.89 1.32
CA VAL A 230 7.03 -5.25 1.55
C VAL A 230 7.49 -5.75 2.90
N GLU A 231 6.60 -6.45 3.60
CA GLU A 231 6.90 -7.22 4.79
C GLU A 231 7.47 -8.58 4.40
N VAL A 232 8.48 -9.04 5.12
CA VAL A 232 9.09 -10.37 4.93
C VAL A 232 9.14 -11.07 6.28
N GLY A 233 8.56 -12.27 6.36
CA GLY A 233 8.46 -13.06 7.59
C GLY A 233 7.06 -13.65 7.78
N LYS A 234 6.82 -14.35 8.90
CA LYS A 234 5.49 -14.95 9.17
C LYS A 234 4.40 -13.89 9.33
N ASN A 235 4.63 -12.89 10.19
CA ASN A 235 3.78 -11.72 10.42
C ASN A 235 4.50 -10.69 11.30
N TYR A 236 3.94 -9.48 11.43
CA TYR A 236 4.54 -8.36 12.19
C TYR A 236 4.70 -8.57 13.70
N LEU A 237 4.14 -9.63 14.28
CA LEU A 237 4.34 -9.99 15.70
C LEU A 237 5.56 -10.91 15.91
N CYS A 238 6.18 -11.39 14.83
CA CYS A 238 7.28 -12.34 14.89
C CYS A 238 8.65 -11.63 14.84
N ALA A 239 9.64 -12.16 15.55
CA ALA A 239 10.96 -11.52 15.67
C ALA A 239 11.80 -11.53 14.38
N ASP A 240 11.47 -12.42 13.43
CA ASP A 240 12.10 -12.51 12.11
C ASP A 240 11.47 -11.56 11.08
N TRP A 241 10.42 -10.83 11.47
CA TRP A 241 9.76 -9.86 10.61
C TRP A 241 10.65 -8.66 10.31
N LYS A 242 10.64 -8.24 9.04
CA LYS A 242 11.29 -7.03 8.57
C LYS A 242 10.53 -6.41 7.42
N GLN A 243 10.80 -5.14 7.19
CA GLN A 243 10.36 -4.43 5.99
C GLN A 243 11.53 -4.25 5.03
N GLU A 244 11.25 -4.48 3.74
CA GLU A 244 12.18 -4.25 2.63
C GLU A 244 11.53 -3.32 1.61
N LEU A 245 12.34 -2.53 0.92
CA LEU A 245 11.92 -1.77 -0.25
C LEU A 245 12.44 -2.50 -1.49
N VAL A 246 11.51 -2.91 -2.35
CA VAL A 246 11.81 -3.67 -3.58
C VAL A 246 11.07 -3.06 -4.74
N THR A 247 11.47 -3.38 -5.96
CA THR A 247 10.64 -3.05 -7.13
C THR A 247 9.39 -3.93 -7.16
N PHE A 248 8.30 -3.42 -7.73
CA PHE A 248 7.07 -4.17 -7.89
C PHE A 248 7.30 -5.43 -8.75
N SER A 249 8.19 -5.37 -9.75
CA SER A 249 8.59 -6.56 -10.53
C SER A 249 9.25 -7.62 -9.67
N GLU A 250 10.24 -7.25 -8.85
CA GLU A 250 10.90 -8.21 -7.94
C GLU A 250 9.89 -8.79 -6.94
N PHE A 251 8.95 -7.97 -6.45
CA PHE A 251 7.88 -8.43 -5.58
C PHE A 251 6.97 -9.47 -6.26
N LEU A 252 6.57 -9.24 -7.51
CA LEU A 252 5.79 -10.21 -8.29
C LEU A 252 6.58 -11.51 -8.52
N GLU A 253 7.88 -11.42 -8.82
CA GLU A 253 8.74 -12.60 -8.93
C GLU A 253 8.78 -13.41 -7.63
N ARG A 254 8.91 -12.74 -6.48
CA ARG A 254 8.87 -13.39 -5.15
C ARG A 254 7.54 -14.09 -4.87
N ILE A 255 6.41 -13.51 -5.29
CA ILE A 255 5.09 -14.14 -5.18
C ILE A 255 5.07 -15.45 -5.98
N ARG A 256 5.57 -15.44 -7.22
CA ARG A 256 5.57 -16.63 -8.10
C ARG A 256 6.51 -17.71 -7.59
N SER A 257 7.67 -17.35 -7.06
CA SER A 257 8.64 -18.29 -6.51
C SER A 257 8.34 -18.71 -5.07
N HIS A 258 7.20 -18.30 -4.47
CA HIS A 258 6.94 -18.48 -3.05
C HIS A 258 7.01 -19.94 -2.59
N SER A 259 6.59 -20.88 -3.44
CA SER A 259 6.66 -22.33 -3.17
C SER A 259 8.08 -22.87 -2.96
N CYS A 260 9.12 -22.11 -3.33
CA CYS A 260 10.52 -22.52 -3.32
C CYS A 260 11.41 -21.71 -2.35
N SER A 261 10.86 -20.75 -1.62
CA SER A 261 11.66 -19.87 -0.74
C SER A 261 11.71 -20.40 0.71
N PRO A 262 12.91 -20.56 1.30
CA PRO A 262 13.05 -20.82 2.74
C PRO A 262 12.78 -19.57 3.60
N VAL A 263 12.77 -18.39 2.96
CA VAL A 263 12.38 -17.11 3.57
C VAL A 263 10.85 -17.05 3.56
N GLY A 264 10.24 -16.65 4.68
CA GLY A 264 8.79 -16.50 4.86
C GLY A 264 8.12 -15.63 3.78
N PRO A 265 6.78 -15.59 3.74
CA PRO A 265 6.05 -14.91 2.67
C PRO A 265 6.44 -13.42 2.60
N THR A 266 6.47 -12.89 1.36
CA THR A 266 6.59 -11.46 1.11
C THR A 266 5.20 -10.86 0.94
N TYR A 267 4.86 -9.84 1.72
CA TYR A 267 3.52 -9.27 1.77
C TYR A 267 3.55 -7.75 1.67
N LEU A 268 2.93 -7.19 0.64
CA LEU A 268 2.65 -5.75 0.56
C LEU A 268 1.38 -5.51 1.38
N ALA A 269 1.57 -5.18 2.66
CA ALA A 269 0.51 -4.99 3.63
C ALA A 269 0.30 -3.51 3.92
N GLN A 270 -0.97 -3.10 4.03
CA GLN A 270 -1.38 -1.78 4.50
C GLN A 270 -0.67 -0.58 3.81
N HIS A 271 -0.36 -0.71 2.52
CA HIS A 271 0.33 0.36 1.79
C HIS A 271 -0.66 1.22 1.00
N PRO A 272 -0.60 2.57 1.04
CA PRO A 272 -1.40 3.46 0.20
C PRO A 272 -0.93 3.45 -1.28
N LEU A 273 -0.90 2.26 -1.87
CA LEU A 273 -0.40 1.99 -3.22
C LEU A 273 -1.11 2.83 -4.29
N PHE A 274 -2.39 3.14 -4.07
CA PHE A 274 -3.20 3.89 -5.03
C PHE A 274 -2.90 5.39 -5.03
N ASP A 275 -2.33 5.92 -3.95
CA ASP A 275 -1.83 7.30 -3.94
C ASP A 275 -0.47 7.40 -4.64
N GLN A 276 0.28 6.30 -4.68
CA GLN A 276 1.56 6.20 -5.36
C GLN A 276 1.40 5.87 -6.86
N ILE A 277 0.49 4.96 -7.22
CA ILE A 277 0.32 4.43 -8.58
C ILE A 277 -1.08 4.78 -9.10
N ASN A 278 -1.18 5.99 -9.66
CA ASN A 278 -2.42 6.58 -10.15
C ASN A 278 -3.15 5.74 -11.22
N GLU A 279 -2.40 4.97 -12.01
CA GLU A 279 -2.98 4.04 -12.98
C GLU A 279 -3.79 2.93 -12.30
N LEU A 280 -3.29 2.34 -11.21
CA LEU A 280 -4.05 1.36 -10.42
C LEU A 280 -5.23 2.01 -9.71
N ARG A 281 -5.07 3.26 -9.24
CA ARG A 281 -6.17 4.03 -8.64
C ARG A 281 -7.37 4.21 -9.57
N ARG A 282 -7.13 4.32 -10.88
CA ARG A 282 -8.20 4.46 -11.89
C ARG A 282 -8.98 3.17 -12.13
N ASP A 283 -8.49 2.04 -11.66
CA ASP A 283 -9.16 0.73 -11.82
C ASP A 283 -10.19 0.45 -10.72
N ILE A 284 -10.28 1.30 -9.68
CA ILE A 284 -11.14 1.12 -8.52
C ILE A 284 -12.03 2.34 -8.25
N PHE A 285 -13.14 2.11 -7.59
CA PHE A 285 -14.08 3.15 -7.17
C PHE A 285 -14.26 3.09 -5.65
N ILE A 286 -14.58 4.23 -5.04
CA ILE A 286 -14.91 4.26 -3.60
C ILE A 286 -16.35 3.75 -3.47
N PRO A 287 -16.63 2.70 -2.67
CA PRO A 287 -18.00 2.22 -2.46
C PRO A 287 -18.87 3.29 -1.80
N ASP A 288 -20.11 3.46 -2.26
CA ASP A 288 -21.04 4.46 -1.71
C ASP A 288 -21.30 4.28 -0.21
N TYR A 289 -21.18 3.04 0.29
CA TYR A 289 -21.30 2.73 1.72
C TYR A 289 -20.25 3.44 2.60
N CYS A 290 -19.10 3.83 2.06
CA CYS A 290 -18.09 4.60 2.80
C CYS A 290 -18.56 6.01 3.18
N PHE A 291 -19.64 6.50 2.55
CA PHE A 291 -20.25 7.79 2.88
C PHE A 291 -21.49 7.65 3.79
N ALA A 292 -21.83 6.42 4.22
CA ALA A 292 -22.90 6.19 5.17
C ALA A 292 -22.66 6.98 6.46
N GLY A 293 -23.71 7.60 7.01
CA GLY A 293 -23.61 8.40 8.23
C GLY A 293 -22.85 9.73 8.09
N GLY A 294 -22.58 10.20 6.87
CA GLY A 294 -21.71 11.37 6.65
C GLY A 294 -20.22 11.02 6.80
N GLY A 295 -19.87 9.77 6.50
CA GLY A 295 -18.50 9.28 6.59
C GLY A 295 -17.53 10.00 5.66
N GLU A 296 -16.32 10.22 6.15
CA GLU A 296 -15.18 10.77 5.42
C GLU A 296 -14.11 9.70 5.26
N LEU A 297 -13.66 9.49 4.03
CA LEU A 297 -12.60 8.54 3.71
C LEU A 297 -11.29 9.01 4.35
N ARG A 298 -10.66 8.11 5.11
CA ARG A 298 -9.41 8.34 5.83
C ARG A 298 -8.21 7.78 5.08
N SER A 299 -8.32 6.56 4.55
CA SER A 299 -7.25 5.92 3.78
C SER A 299 -7.76 4.83 2.85
N LEU A 300 -6.98 4.57 1.80
CA LEU A 300 -7.15 3.42 0.91
C LEU A 300 -5.85 2.64 0.89
N ASN A 301 -5.88 1.38 1.30
CA ASN A 301 -4.67 0.56 1.36
C ASN A 301 -4.80 -0.68 0.47
N ALA A 302 -3.69 -1.05 -0.17
CA ALA A 302 -3.55 -2.31 -0.88
C ALA A 302 -3.02 -3.40 0.07
N TRP A 303 -3.52 -4.60 -0.14
CA TRP A 303 -3.08 -5.82 0.53
C TRP A 303 -2.80 -6.86 -0.53
N PHE A 304 -1.52 -7.08 -0.85
CA PHE A 304 -1.10 -7.96 -1.94
C PHE A 304 -0.05 -8.94 -1.44
N GLY A 305 -0.27 -10.24 -1.64
CA GLY A 305 0.75 -11.26 -1.37
C GLY A 305 0.38 -12.64 -1.88
N PRO A 306 1.27 -13.62 -1.68
CA PRO A 306 1.02 -15.00 -2.05
C PRO A 306 -0.02 -15.67 -1.13
N ALA A 307 -0.41 -16.89 -1.46
CA ALA A 307 -1.15 -17.74 -0.54
C ALA A 307 -0.38 -17.92 0.77
N GLY A 308 -1.09 -17.98 1.90
CA GLY A 308 -0.50 -18.21 3.22
C GLY A 308 -0.08 -16.95 3.98
N THR A 309 -0.13 -15.75 3.38
CA THR A 309 0.09 -14.51 4.17
C THR A 309 -0.96 -14.38 5.26
N VAL A 310 -0.51 -14.02 6.46
CA VAL A 310 -1.36 -13.84 7.64
C VAL A 310 -1.27 -12.41 8.13
N THR A 311 -2.44 -11.79 8.37
CA THR A 311 -2.56 -10.63 9.25
C THR A 311 -3.10 -11.14 10.58
N PRO A 312 -2.29 -11.10 11.67
CA PRO A 312 -2.69 -11.52 13.01
C PRO A 312 -3.99 -10.88 13.49
N LEU A 313 -4.57 -11.47 14.54
CA LEU A 313 -5.81 -10.96 15.12
C LEU A 313 -5.58 -9.56 15.70
N HIS A 314 -6.26 -8.56 15.14
CA HIS A 314 -6.16 -7.16 15.55
C HIS A 314 -7.48 -6.44 15.30
N HIS A 315 -7.60 -5.20 15.77
CA HIS A 315 -8.74 -4.35 15.46
C HIS A 315 -8.31 -2.96 14.95
N ASP A 316 -9.17 -2.33 14.16
CA ASP A 316 -8.98 -0.97 13.66
C ASP A 316 -9.94 0.02 14.33
N PRO A 317 -9.57 1.30 14.45
CA PRO A 317 -10.47 2.32 15.00
C PRO A 317 -11.51 2.82 13.99
N HIS A 318 -11.36 2.48 12.71
CA HIS A 318 -12.18 3.00 11.62
C HIS A 318 -13.21 1.97 11.15
N HIS A 319 -14.25 2.46 10.46
CA HIS A 319 -15.05 1.59 9.61
C HIS A 319 -14.18 1.13 8.45
N ASN A 320 -14.34 -0.12 8.02
CA ASN A 320 -13.54 -0.69 6.95
C ASN A 320 -14.40 -1.47 5.96
N ILE A 321 -14.19 -1.25 4.67
CA ILE A 321 -14.63 -2.15 3.61
C ILE A 321 -13.38 -2.79 3.03
N LEU A 322 -13.25 -4.11 3.21
CA LEU A 322 -12.24 -4.91 2.55
C LEU A 322 -12.83 -5.49 1.26
N ALA A 323 -12.41 -4.95 0.13
CA ALA A 323 -12.80 -5.38 -1.21
C ALA A 323 -11.80 -6.42 -1.75
N GLN A 324 -12.26 -7.63 -2.04
CA GLN A 324 -11.43 -8.70 -2.59
C GLN A 324 -11.45 -8.67 -4.13
N VAL A 325 -10.35 -8.25 -4.75
CA VAL A 325 -10.28 -8.09 -6.20
C VAL A 325 -9.74 -9.34 -6.89
N VAL A 326 -8.66 -9.92 -6.37
CA VAL A 326 -8.03 -11.15 -6.88
C VAL A 326 -7.84 -12.14 -5.74
N GLY A 327 -8.12 -13.41 -5.97
CA GLY A 327 -7.95 -14.49 -5.02
C GLY A 327 -9.00 -14.53 -3.90
N LYS A 328 -8.70 -15.34 -2.88
CA LYS A 328 -9.60 -15.61 -1.75
C LYS A 328 -8.89 -15.39 -0.41
N LYS A 329 -9.63 -14.87 0.57
CA LYS A 329 -9.16 -14.71 1.96
C LYS A 329 -10.12 -15.36 2.93
N TYR A 330 -9.59 -16.11 3.89
CA TYR A 330 -10.32 -16.51 5.08
C TYR A 330 -10.23 -15.40 6.12
N ILE A 331 -11.35 -15.08 6.75
CA ILE A 331 -11.45 -14.03 7.75
C ILE A 331 -12.26 -14.54 8.93
N ARG A 332 -11.69 -14.42 10.13
CA ARG A 332 -12.37 -14.65 11.40
C ARG A 332 -12.58 -13.32 12.11
N LEU A 333 -13.80 -13.09 12.61
CA LEU A 333 -14.23 -11.86 13.24
C LEU A 333 -14.77 -12.11 14.65
N TYR A 334 -14.31 -11.30 15.61
CA TYR A 334 -14.86 -11.26 16.96
C TYR A 334 -15.42 -9.86 17.26
N PRO A 335 -16.54 -9.76 17.98
CA PRO A 335 -17.12 -8.48 18.35
C PRO A 335 -16.20 -7.71 19.31
N ALA A 336 -16.26 -6.38 19.28
CA ALA A 336 -15.48 -5.53 20.18
C ALA A 336 -15.74 -5.81 21.68
N SER A 337 -16.91 -6.38 22.01
CA SER A 337 -17.30 -6.71 23.40
C SER A 337 -16.44 -7.79 24.06
N VAL A 338 -15.67 -8.57 23.30
CA VAL A 338 -14.79 -9.63 23.85
C VAL A 338 -13.30 -9.25 23.81
N SER A 339 -13.00 -7.94 23.76
CA SER A 339 -11.62 -7.45 23.59
C SER A 339 -10.69 -7.89 24.71
N GLU A 340 -11.15 -7.94 25.96
CA GLU A 340 -10.31 -8.33 27.10
C GLU A 340 -9.90 -9.81 27.00
N GLU A 341 -10.82 -10.65 26.54
CA GLU A 341 -10.61 -12.09 26.35
C GLU A 341 -9.74 -12.44 25.13
N LEU A 342 -9.45 -11.45 24.29
CA LEU A 342 -8.50 -11.56 23.18
C LEU A 342 -7.10 -11.07 23.55
N PHE A 343 -6.84 -10.73 24.82
CA PHE A 343 -5.51 -10.46 25.37
C PHE A 343 -4.67 -9.50 24.49
N PRO A 344 -5.11 -8.24 24.30
CA PRO A 344 -4.29 -7.23 23.62
C PRO A 344 -2.91 -7.11 24.25
N TYR A 345 -1.93 -6.65 23.47
CA TYR A 345 -0.65 -6.23 24.06
C TYR A 345 -0.86 -4.98 24.94
N SER A 346 -0.07 -4.87 26.01
CA SER A 346 -0.07 -3.67 26.86
C SER A 346 0.76 -2.52 26.28
N GLU A 347 1.67 -2.82 25.34
CA GLU A 347 2.50 -1.83 24.65
C GLU A 347 1.63 -0.98 23.73
N THR A 348 1.78 0.34 23.81
CA THR A 348 0.90 1.31 23.12
C THR A 348 0.81 1.06 21.62
N MET A 349 1.94 0.76 20.96
CA MET A 349 2.02 0.53 19.52
C MET A 349 1.35 -0.76 19.04
N LEU A 350 1.20 -1.76 19.92
CA LEU A 350 0.61 -3.06 19.61
C LEU A 350 -0.71 -3.30 20.35
N SER A 351 -1.23 -2.28 21.04
CA SER A 351 -2.40 -2.39 21.92
C SER A 351 -3.69 -2.80 21.19
N ASN A 352 -3.72 -2.66 19.87
CA ASN A 352 -4.81 -3.13 19.02
C ASN A 352 -4.59 -4.53 18.43
N SER A 353 -3.48 -5.20 18.75
CA SER A 353 -3.15 -6.55 18.31
C SER A 353 -3.27 -7.54 19.47
N SER A 354 -3.71 -8.76 19.18
CA SER A 354 -3.89 -9.83 20.15
C SER A 354 -2.58 -10.59 20.35
N GLN A 355 -2.31 -11.00 21.58
CA GLN A 355 -1.23 -11.94 21.88
C GLN A 355 -1.54 -13.39 21.47
N VAL A 356 -2.79 -13.66 21.06
CA VAL A 356 -3.26 -14.99 20.70
C VAL A 356 -2.91 -15.28 19.24
N ASP A 357 -2.03 -16.26 19.01
CA ASP A 357 -1.84 -16.83 17.67
C ASP A 357 -2.98 -17.82 17.39
N LEU A 358 -3.92 -17.45 16.52
CA LEU A 358 -5.05 -18.32 16.16
C LEU A 358 -4.62 -19.58 15.38
N ASP A 359 -3.42 -19.57 14.80
CA ASP A 359 -2.87 -20.73 14.10
C ASP A 359 -2.24 -21.75 15.04
N ASP A 360 -1.89 -21.34 16.28
CA ASP A 360 -1.28 -22.18 17.31
C ASP A 360 -1.62 -21.64 18.72
N ILE A 361 -2.85 -21.87 19.17
CA ILE A 361 -3.35 -21.32 20.42
C ILE A 361 -2.72 -22.06 21.61
N ASP A 362 -1.94 -21.35 22.43
CA ASP A 362 -1.51 -21.83 23.74
C ASP A 362 -2.69 -21.85 24.73
N GLU A 363 -3.36 -22.99 24.83
CA GLU A 363 -4.52 -23.20 25.71
C GLU A 363 -4.20 -23.00 27.19
N ARG A 364 -2.93 -23.15 27.61
CA ARG A 364 -2.54 -22.93 29.01
C ARG A 364 -2.49 -21.44 29.32
N LYS A 365 -2.04 -20.64 28.35
CA LYS A 365 -1.98 -19.17 28.47
C LYS A 365 -3.33 -18.51 28.20
N PHE A 366 -4.12 -19.06 27.27
CA PHE A 366 -5.37 -18.46 26.78
C PHE A 366 -6.58 -19.41 26.84
N PRO A 367 -6.93 -19.93 28.02
CA PRO A 367 -7.90 -21.03 28.15
C PRO A 367 -9.32 -20.71 27.69
N LYS A 368 -9.72 -19.43 27.70
CA LYS A 368 -11.09 -18.99 27.38
C LYS A 368 -11.31 -18.69 25.90
N VAL A 369 -10.25 -18.56 25.10
CA VAL A 369 -10.36 -18.10 23.71
C VAL A 369 -11.20 -19.04 22.85
N GLN A 370 -11.09 -20.35 23.09
CA GLN A 370 -11.79 -21.35 22.28
C GLN A 370 -13.31 -21.33 22.47
N ASP A 371 -13.80 -20.73 23.55
CA ASP A 371 -15.22 -20.64 23.90
C ASP A 371 -15.87 -19.34 23.43
N LEU A 372 -15.07 -18.38 22.94
CA LEU A 372 -15.57 -17.12 22.43
C LEU A 372 -16.39 -17.33 21.15
N GLU A 373 -17.52 -16.62 21.06
CA GLU A 373 -18.28 -16.57 19.81
C GLU A 373 -17.53 -15.73 18.76
N PHE A 374 -17.42 -16.29 17.56
CA PHE A 374 -16.89 -15.62 16.38
C PHE A 374 -17.76 -15.89 15.16
N VAL A 375 -17.60 -15.05 14.15
CA VAL A 375 -18.12 -15.29 12.80
C VAL A 375 -16.99 -15.43 11.80
N ASP A 376 -17.12 -16.39 10.88
CA ASP A 376 -16.13 -16.62 9.84
C ASP A 376 -16.68 -16.28 8.46
N CYS A 377 -15.79 -16.02 7.50
CA CYS A 377 -16.11 -16.07 6.09
C CYS A 377 -14.91 -16.43 5.22
N ILE A 378 -15.20 -16.91 4.01
CA ILE A 378 -14.26 -16.85 2.89
C ILE A 378 -14.74 -15.69 2.02
N LEU A 379 -13.92 -14.65 1.92
CA LEU A 379 -14.16 -13.51 1.04
C LEU A 379 -13.61 -13.84 -0.35
N GLU A 380 -14.49 -13.86 -1.34
CA GLU A 380 -14.18 -14.24 -2.72
C GLU A 380 -14.02 -13.04 -3.65
N GLU A 381 -13.44 -13.29 -4.84
CA GLU A 381 -13.29 -12.27 -5.88
C GLU A 381 -14.63 -11.61 -6.23
N GLY A 382 -14.67 -10.27 -6.18
CA GLY A 382 -15.87 -9.51 -6.46
C GLY A 382 -16.68 -9.13 -5.21
N GLU A 383 -16.32 -9.64 -4.03
CA GLU A 383 -17.00 -9.37 -2.77
C GLU A 383 -16.32 -8.29 -1.91
N MET A 384 -17.13 -7.60 -1.12
CA MET A 384 -16.71 -6.62 -0.13
C MET A 384 -17.17 -7.05 1.26
N LEU A 385 -16.25 -7.09 2.23
CA LEU A 385 -16.59 -7.29 3.64
C LEU A 385 -16.60 -5.95 4.35
N TYR A 386 -17.74 -5.59 4.95
CA TYR A 386 -17.80 -4.52 5.93
C TYR A 386 -17.35 -5.03 7.30
N ILE A 387 -16.34 -4.37 7.87
CA ILE A 387 -15.81 -4.61 9.22
C ILE A 387 -16.10 -3.34 10.04
N PRO A 388 -16.98 -3.41 11.05
CA PRO A 388 -17.27 -2.27 11.90
C PRO A 388 -16.06 -1.88 12.77
N PRO A 389 -15.99 -0.63 13.26
CA PRO A 389 -14.92 -0.17 14.14
C PRO A 389 -14.74 -1.10 15.34
N LYS A 390 -13.48 -1.33 15.70
CA LYS A 390 -13.05 -2.16 16.85
C LYS A 390 -13.43 -3.64 16.78
N TRP A 391 -14.01 -4.11 15.68
CA TRP A 391 -14.13 -5.55 15.45
C TRP A 391 -12.76 -6.15 15.24
N TRP A 392 -12.48 -7.18 16.03
CA TRP A 392 -11.25 -7.94 15.91
C TRP A 392 -11.35 -8.83 14.68
N HIS A 393 -10.32 -8.84 13.86
CA HIS A 393 -10.28 -9.62 12.65
C HIS A 393 -8.90 -10.24 12.42
N TYR A 394 -8.93 -11.53 12.09
CA TYR A 394 -7.78 -12.30 11.62
C TYR A 394 -7.97 -12.60 10.14
N VAL A 395 -6.92 -12.48 9.34
CA VAL A 395 -7.00 -12.65 7.89
C VAL A 395 -5.90 -13.58 7.39
N ARG A 396 -6.28 -14.57 6.59
CA ARG A 396 -5.34 -15.48 5.90
C ARG A 396 -5.65 -15.55 4.42
N SER A 397 -4.65 -15.29 3.58
CA SER A 397 -4.76 -15.48 2.12
C SER A 397 -4.79 -16.97 1.78
N LEU A 398 -5.83 -17.41 1.10
CA LEU A 398 -5.99 -18.82 0.71
C LEU A 398 -5.39 -19.12 -0.66
N THR A 399 -5.30 -18.09 -1.49
CA THR A 399 -4.60 -18.06 -2.78
C THR A 399 -3.70 -16.83 -2.80
N THR A 400 -2.88 -16.65 -3.84
CA THR A 400 -2.38 -15.31 -4.17
C THR A 400 -3.55 -14.34 -4.18
N SER A 401 -3.42 -13.23 -3.46
CA SER A 401 -4.55 -12.35 -3.19
C SER A 401 -4.19 -10.88 -3.28
N LEU A 402 -5.08 -10.09 -3.86
CA LEU A 402 -4.98 -8.63 -3.93
C LEU A 402 -6.32 -8.03 -3.50
N SER A 403 -6.30 -7.32 -2.38
CA SER A 403 -7.48 -6.67 -1.78
C SER A 403 -7.25 -5.17 -1.61
N VAL A 404 -8.34 -4.42 -1.53
CA VAL A 404 -8.34 -2.99 -1.22
C VAL A 404 -9.14 -2.75 0.05
N SER A 405 -8.56 -2.12 1.07
CA SER A 405 -9.31 -1.65 2.24
C SER A 405 -9.64 -0.17 2.12
N PHE A 406 -10.89 0.19 2.38
CA PHE A 406 -11.36 1.56 2.45
C PHE A 406 -11.68 1.88 3.90
N TRP A 407 -10.85 2.72 4.53
CA TRP A 407 -11.09 3.17 5.90
C TRP A 407 -11.79 4.52 5.89
N TRP A 408 -12.87 4.63 6.65
CA TRP A 408 -13.56 5.89 6.86
C TRP A 408 -13.98 6.04 8.32
N SER A 409 -14.25 7.27 8.72
CA SER A 409 -14.86 7.56 10.01
C SER A 409 -15.93 8.63 9.83
N GLU A 410 -16.76 8.82 10.85
CA GLU A 410 -17.63 9.98 10.91
C GLU A 410 -16.76 11.25 10.80
N GLY A 411 -17.26 12.24 10.05
CA GLY A 411 -16.66 13.57 10.01
C GLY A 411 -16.65 14.16 11.42
N GLU A 412 -15.66 15.00 11.72
CA GLU A 412 -15.69 15.75 12.98
C GLU A 412 -16.96 16.60 12.99
N SER A 413 -17.98 16.16 13.74
CA SER A 413 -19.03 17.08 14.14
C SER A 413 -18.32 18.18 14.91
N SER A 414 -18.40 19.41 14.40
CA SER A 414 -18.02 20.59 15.15
C SER A 414 -18.86 20.57 16.44
N SER A 415 -18.28 20.03 17.52
CA SER A 415 -18.84 20.13 18.85
C SER A 415 -19.16 21.61 19.07
N PRO A 416 -20.42 22.00 19.31
CA PRO A 416 -20.68 23.38 19.67
C PRO A 416 -19.94 23.64 20.98
N SER A 417 -18.96 24.55 20.88
CA SER A 417 -18.14 25.08 21.96
C SER A 417 -18.93 25.54 23.16
#